data_AF-A0AAV5W3C8-F1
#
_entry.id   AF-A0AAV5W3C8-F1
#
_cell.length_a   1.000
_cell.length_b   1.000
_cell.length_c   1.000
_cell.angle_alpha   90.00
_cell.angle_beta   90.00
_cell.angle_gamma   90.00
#
_symmetry.space_group_name_H-M   'P 1'
#
loop_
_entity.id
_entity.type
_entity.pdbx_description
1 polymer ?
#
loop_
_entity_poly.entity_id
_entity_poly.type
_entity_poly.pdbx_seq_one_letter_code
_entity_poly.pdbx_strand_id
1 'polypeptide(L)'
;SMFNENSDIDDDDEKEEDYAPFSLQFNRNTELQLADDEQEAVATRVAEEQVRSSEDEEEKANTTAVRSGEYGACTFCATDEVVAPSGCLYCRNHIGSRKCCNRWYRRSKMNEADGIASCPLCRHKWEGIRAEIGAMSDLKKKE
;
A
#
# COMPACT_ATOMS: atom_id res chain seq x y z
N SER A 1 55.59 -54.43 28.77
CA SER A 1 55.26 -54.67 30.18
C SER A 1 55.65 -53.44 30.96
N MET A 2 54.66 -52.68 31.42
CA MET A 2 54.62 -51.93 32.68
C MET A 2 53.17 -51.47 32.85
N PHE A 3 52.54 -52.00 33.90
CA PHE A 3 51.20 -51.69 34.40
C PHE A 3 51.19 -50.35 35.14
N ASN A 4 50.06 -49.65 35.13
CA ASN A 4 49.46 -48.93 36.27
C ASN A 4 48.09 -48.39 35.80
N GLU A 5 46.95 -49.03 36.09
CA GLU A 5 46.14 -48.99 37.33
C GLU A 5 45.56 -47.61 37.68
N ASN A 6 44.20 -47.56 37.62
CA ASN A 6 43.24 -46.86 38.49
C ASN A 6 43.36 -45.32 38.56
N SER A 7 42.35 -44.50 38.75
CA SER A 7 40.91 -44.51 39.09
C SER A 7 40.53 -43.01 38.96
N ASP A 8 39.31 -42.54 38.81
CA ASP A 8 38.16 -42.60 39.69
C ASP A 8 37.02 -41.90 38.94
N ILE A 9 35.83 -42.45 39.10
CA ILE A 9 34.56 -41.78 38.85
C ILE A 9 34.42 -40.72 39.93
N ASP A 10 34.26 -39.46 39.53
CA ASP A 10 33.61 -38.45 40.36
C ASP A 10 32.34 -37.99 39.64
N ASP A 11 31.22 -38.44 40.19
CA ASP A 11 29.87 -37.93 40.00
C ASP A 11 29.83 -36.45 40.42
N ASP A 12 30.04 -35.53 39.48
CA ASP A 12 29.78 -34.10 39.72
C ASP A 12 28.36 -33.74 39.26
N ASP A 13 27.45 -33.92 40.22
CA ASP A 13 26.27 -33.11 40.55
C ASP A 13 25.59 -32.38 39.37
N GLU A 14 24.42 -32.90 39.00
CA GLU A 14 23.38 -32.20 38.27
C GLU A 14 23.04 -30.87 38.95
N LYS A 15 23.65 -29.77 38.50
CA LYS A 15 23.05 -28.44 38.70
C LYS A 15 21.94 -28.27 37.68
N GLU A 16 20.76 -28.73 38.08
CA GLU A 16 19.48 -28.29 37.55
C GLU A 16 19.36 -26.79 37.84
N GLU A 17 19.96 -25.97 36.98
CA GLU A 17 19.76 -24.52 37.01
C GLU A 17 18.31 -24.27 36.58
N ASP A 18 17.49 -23.87 37.56
CA ASP A 18 16.16 -23.30 37.40
C ASP A 18 16.15 -22.19 36.33
N TYR A 19 16.00 -22.57 35.06
CA TYR A 19 15.81 -21.65 33.94
C TYR A 19 14.36 -21.17 33.98
N ALA A 20 14.08 -20.20 34.84
CA ALA A 20 12.81 -19.49 34.82
C ALA A 20 12.53 -19.01 33.38
N PRO A 21 11.33 -19.24 32.82
CA PRO A 21 11.07 -18.99 31.41
C PRO A 21 10.96 -17.49 31.17
N PHE A 22 12.07 -16.85 30.78
CA PHE A 22 12.08 -15.51 30.17
C PHE A 22 11.17 -15.45 28.91
N SER A 23 10.82 -16.62 28.37
CA SER A 23 9.96 -16.83 27.21
C SER A 23 8.47 -16.50 27.41
N LEU A 24 7.91 -16.49 28.63
CA LEU A 24 6.46 -16.27 28.80
C LEU A 24 6.03 -14.80 28.86
N GLN A 25 6.92 -13.88 29.26
CA GLN A 25 6.63 -12.44 29.25
C GLN A 25 6.87 -11.81 27.87
N PHE A 26 7.81 -12.35 27.10
CA PHE A 26 8.10 -11.86 25.75
C PHE A 26 6.96 -12.16 24.76
N ASN A 27 6.33 -13.34 24.88
CA ASN A 27 5.20 -13.74 24.01
C ASN A 27 3.95 -12.86 24.19
N ARG A 28 3.64 -12.42 25.41
CA ARG A 28 2.46 -11.58 25.69
C ARG A 28 2.56 -10.18 25.11
N ASN A 29 3.77 -9.60 25.10
CA ASN A 29 3.99 -8.26 24.54
C ASN A 29 3.87 -8.29 23.01
N THR A 30 4.34 -9.36 22.36
CA THR A 30 4.22 -9.55 20.91
C THR A 30 2.77 -9.77 20.48
N GLU A 31 1.99 -10.58 21.21
CA GLU A 31 0.57 -10.81 20.89
C GLU A 31 -0.26 -9.52 21.00
N LEU A 32 0.01 -8.68 21.99
CA LEU A 32 -0.66 -7.38 22.14
C LEU A 32 -0.28 -6.40 21.02
N GLN A 33 1.01 -6.33 20.66
CA GLN A 33 1.47 -5.49 19.55
C GLN A 33 0.87 -5.91 18.21
N LEU A 34 0.79 -7.22 17.94
CA LEU A 34 0.17 -7.73 16.72
C LEU A 34 -1.32 -7.41 16.63
N ALA A 35 -2.04 -7.42 17.76
CA ALA A 35 -3.46 -7.07 17.81
C ALA A 35 -3.70 -5.57 17.55
N ASP A 36 -2.82 -4.70 18.05
CA ASP A 36 -2.90 -3.26 17.82
C ASP A 36 -2.55 -2.90 16.35
N ASP A 37 -1.50 -3.53 15.79
CA ASP A 37 -1.11 -3.36 14.38
C ASP A 37 -2.21 -3.86 13.42
N GLU A 38 -2.88 -4.98 13.75
CA GLU A 38 -4.00 -5.49 12.96
C GLU A 38 -5.20 -4.54 13.02
N GLN A 39 -5.52 -3.99 14.19
CA GLN A 39 -6.59 -3.01 14.34
C GLN A 39 -6.34 -1.75 13.53
N GLU A 40 -5.11 -1.23 13.51
CA GLU A 40 -4.74 -0.07 12.70
C GLU A 40 -4.85 -0.37 11.19
N ALA A 41 -4.39 -1.54 10.76
CA ALA A 41 -4.50 -1.98 9.37
C ALA A 41 -5.98 -2.12 8.93
N VAL A 42 -6.84 -2.66 9.80
CA VAL A 42 -8.28 -2.76 9.57
C VAL A 42 -8.91 -1.36 9.49
N ALA A 43 -8.59 -0.47 10.42
CA ALA A 43 -9.09 0.91 10.39
C ALA A 43 -8.72 1.64 9.10
N THR A 44 -7.48 1.48 8.64
CA THR A 44 -7.00 2.06 7.38
C THR A 44 -7.78 1.54 6.17
N ARG A 45 -8.04 0.23 6.11
CA ARG A 45 -8.83 -0.39 5.03
C ARG A 45 -10.29 0.07 5.03
N VAL A 46 -10.90 0.17 6.22
CA VAL A 46 -12.27 0.68 6.36
C VAL A 46 -12.36 2.14 5.92
N ALA A 47 -11.41 2.98 6.33
CA ALA A 47 -11.35 4.38 5.90
C ALA A 47 -11.18 4.52 4.38
N GLU A 48 -10.30 3.71 3.77
CA GLU A 48 -10.11 3.72 2.31
C GLU A 48 -11.41 3.33 1.57
N GLU A 49 -12.11 2.30 2.06
CA GLU A 49 -13.37 1.84 1.47
C GLU A 49 -14.49 2.87 1.61
N GLN A 50 -14.59 3.55 2.76
CA GLN A 50 -15.55 4.64 2.94
C GLN A 50 -15.30 5.78 1.93
N VAL A 51 -14.03 6.18 1.73
CA VAL A 51 -13.69 7.19 0.71
C VAL A 51 -13.99 6.67 -0.70
N ARG A 52 -13.72 5.40 -0.96
CA ARG A 52 -14.00 4.79 -2.27
C ARG A 52 -15.51 4.84 -2.57
N SER A 53 -16.33 4.43 -1.61
CA SER A 53 -17.78 4.43 -1.75
C SER A 53 -18.34 5.85 -1.91
N SER A 54 -17.83 6.84 -1.18
CA SER A 54 -18.32 8.22 -1.31
C SER A 54 -17.97 8.83 -2.67
N GLU A 55 -16.75 8.60 -3.19
CA GLU A 55 -16.35 9.04 -4.52
C GLU A 55 -17.19 8.40 -5.64
N ASP A 56 -17.59 7.12 -5.48
CA ASP A 56 -18.42 6.41 -6.45
C ASP A 56 -19.84 7.00 -6.50
N GLU A 57 -20.43 7.32 -5.34
CA GLU A 57 -21.75 7.97 -5.27
C GLU A 57 -21.70 9.43 -5.78
N GLU A 58 -20.64 10.19 -5.48
CA GLU A 58 -20.46 11.55 -6.00
C GLU A 58 -20.37 11.56 -7.52
N GLU A 59 -19.60 10.64 -8.12
CA GLU A 59 -19.49 10.51 -9.58
C GLU A 59 -20.83 10.16 -10.22
N LYS A 60 -21.62 9.28 -9.58
CA LYS A 60 -22.96 8.91 -10.03
C LYS A 60 -23.94 10.08 -9.95
N ALA A 61 -23.87 10.88 -8.89
CA ALA A 61 -24.69 12.07 -8.70
C ALA A 61 -24.28 13.22 -9.63
N ASN A 62 -23.03 13.25 -10.08
CA ASN A 62 -22.51 14.28 -10.97
C ASN A 62 -22.97 14.07 -12.42
N THR A 63 -24.13 14.63 -12.75
CA THR A 63 -24.73 14.55 -14.09
C THR A 63 -24.07 15.49 -15.10
N THR A 64 -23.24 16.45 -14.66
CA THR A 64 -22.56 17.42 -15.53
C THR A 64 -21.16 16.96 -15.96
N ALA A 65 -20.66 15.87 -15.38
CA ALA A 65 -19.37 15.30 -15.72
C ALA A 65 -19.35 14.79 -17.18
N VAL A 66 -18.29 15.15 -17.91
CA VAL A 66 -18.04 14.66 -19.27
C VAL A 66 -17.82 13.15 -19.22
N ARG A 67 -18.54 12.39 -20.05
CA ARG A 67 -18.33 10.96 -20.26
C ARG A 67 -17.90 10.74 -21.71
N SER A 68 -16.80 10.04 -21.93
CA SER A 68 -16.28 9.80 -23.29
C SER A 68 -15.45 8.53 -23.36
N GLY A 69 -15.68 7.76 -24.43
CA GLY A 69 -14.82 6.64 -24.83
C GLY A 69 -13.78 7.00 -25.90
N GLU A 70 -13.71 8.26 -26.34
CA GLU A 70 -12.80 8.71 -27.41
C GLU A 70 -11.33 8.48 -27.06
N TYR A 71 -10.99 8.51 -25.77
CA TYR A 71 -9.62 8.38 -25.27
C TYR A 71 -9.23 6.93 -24.96
N GLY A 72 -10.14 5.98 -25.19
CA GLY A 72 -10.00 4.58 -24.79
C GLY A 72 -10.39 4.32 -23.34
N ALA A 73 -10.24 3.06 -22.92
CA ALA A 73 -10.62 2.61 -21.59
C ALA A 73 -9.74 3.20 -20.48
N CYS A 74 -10.31 3.32 -19.28
CA CYS A 74 -9.56 3.63 -18.07
C CYS A 74 -8.56 2.51 -17.74
N THR A 75 -7.28 2.84 -17.53
CA THR A 75 -6.23 1.83 -17.26
C THR A 75 -6.39 1.11 -15.92
N PHE A 76 -7.26 1.59 -15.04
CA PHE A 76 -7.44 1.05 -13.69
C PHE A 76 -8.71 0.21 -13.53
N CYS A 77 -9.83 0.69 -14.06
CA CYS A 77 -11.12 0.00 -13.93
C CYS A 77 -11.60 -0.65 -15.23
N ALA A 78 -10.83 -0.52 -16.32
CA ALA A 78 -11.11 -1.09 -17.63
C ALA A 78 -12.48 -0.70 -18.23
N THR A 79 -13.06 0.41 -17.76
CA THR A 79 -14.31 0.95 -18.31
C THR A 79 -14.01 1.74 -19.57
N ASP A 80 -14.69 1.41 -20.67
CA ASP A 80 -14.54 2.09 -21.96
C ASP A 80 -15.11 3.52 -21.94
N GLU A 81 -16.26 3.72 -21.32
CA GLU A 81 -16.85 5.05 -21.15
C GLU A 81 -16.31 5.72 -19.88
N VAL A 82 -15.29 6.56 -20.06
CA VAL A 82 -14.57 7.18 -18.94
C VAL A 82 -15.24 8.49 -18.52
N VAL A 83 -15.58 8.59 -17.22
CA VAL A 83 -16.05 9.83 -16.60
C VAL A 83 -14.86 10.74 -16.30
N ALA A 84 -14.95 12.01 -16.71
CA ALA A 84 -13.90 13.02 -16.58
C ALA A 84 -12.52 12.48 -17.03
N PRO A 85 -12.37 12.11 -18.31
CA PRO A 85 -11.15 11.49 -18.83
C PRO A 85 -9.94 12.39 -18.57
N SER A 86 -8.94 11.82 -17.93
CA SER A 86 -7.79 12.52 -17.38
C SER A 86 -6.49 11.89 -17.88
N GLY A 87 -5.50 12.76 -18.14
CA GLY A 87 -4.17 12.38 -18.58
C GLY A 87 -3.08 12.98 -17.71
N CYS A 88 -1.89 12.41 -17.80
CA CYS A 88 -0.71 12.95 -17.12
C CYS A 88 -0.36 14.34 -17.68
N LEU A 89 -0.05 15.31 -16.83
CA LEU A 89 0.42 16.63 -17.31
C LEU A 89 1.78 16.55 -18.04
N TYR A 90 2.56 15.48 -17.81
CA TYR A 90 3.90 15.30 -18.37
C TYR A 90 3.89 14.50 -19.66
N CYS A 91 3.52 13.22 -19.62
CA CYS A 91 3.50 12.39 -20.83
C CYS A 91 2.27 12.62 -21.71
N ARG A 92 1.26 13.37 -21.24
CA ARG A 92 0.02 13.70 -21.95
C ARG A 92 -0.81 12.51 -22.41
N ASN A 93 -0.43 11.29 -22.04
CA ASN A 93 -1.19 10.09 -22.32
C ASN A 93 -2.42 10.02 -21.41
N HIS A 94 -3.52 9.52 -21.99
CA HIS A 94 -4.72 9.18 -21.24
C HIS A 94 -4.40 8.09 -20.22
N ILE A 95 -4.80 8.33 -18.97
CA ILE A 95 -4.67 7.35 -17.89
C ILE A 95 -6.05 6.75 -17.60
N GLY A 96 -7.06 7.57 -17.39
CA GLY A 96 -8.39 7.09 -17.04
C GLY A 96 -9.25 8.16 -16.41
N SER A 97 -10.23 7.76 -15.58
CA SER A 97 -11.06 8.73 -14.88
C SER A 97 -10.28 9.48 -13.81
N ARG A 98 -10.67 10.73 -13.54
CA ARG A 98 -10.06 11.53 -12.46
C ARG A 98 -10.08 10.80 -11.11
N LYS A 99 -11.20 10.15 -10.79
CA LYS A 99 -11.37 9.34 -9.58
C LYS A 99 -10.35 8.22 -9.50
N CYS A 100 -10.20 7.42 -10.55
CA CYS A 100 -9.24 6.32 -10.56
C CYS A 100 -7.79 6.82 -10.46
N CYS A 101 -7.47 7.95 -11.09
CA CYS A 101 -6.16 8.58 -10.94
C CYS A 101 -5.88 9.03 -9.50
N ASN A 102 -6.88 9.58 -8.79
CA ASN A 102 -6.75 9.98 -7.39
C ASN A 102 -6.57 8.76 -6.45
N ARG A 103 -7.28 7.66 -6.72
CA ARG A 103 -7.09 6.39 -6.01
C ARG A 103 -5.69 5.84 -6.21
N TRP A 104 -5.21 5.85 -7.46
CA TRP A 104 -3.84 5.47 -7.77
C TRP A 104 -2.82 6.33 -7.04
N TYR A 105 -2.99 7.66 -7.04
CA TYR A 105 -2.09 8.57 -6.32
C TYR A 105 -1.99 8.20 -4.83
N ARG A 106 -3.12 7.99 -4.14
CA ARG A 106 -3.14 7.59 -2.73
C ARG A 106 -2.42 6.27 -2.49
N ARG A 107 -2.68 5.26 -3.33
CA ARG A 107 -2.09 3.93 -3.19
C ARG A 107 -0.62 3.89 -3.55
N SER A 108 -0.22 4.52 -4.65
CA SER A 108 1.16 4.60 -5.10
C SER A 108 2.04 5.29 -4.06
N LYS A 109 1.53 6.33 -3.40
CA LYS A 109 2.25 7.02 -2.33
C LYS A 109 2.64 6.10 -1.16
N MET A 110 1.78 5.14 -0.82
CA MET A 110 2.02 4.18 0.27
C MET A 110 3.05 3.11 -0.09
N ASN A 111 3.22 2.81 -1.38
CA ASN A 111 4.09 1.74 -1.86
C ASN A 111 5.54 2.21 -2.11
N GLU A 112 5.78 3.51 -2.10
CA GLU A 112 7.08 4.10 -2.46
C GLU A 112 7.86 4.45 -1.20
N ALA A 113 9.16 4.12 -1.17
CA ALA A 113 10.03 4.38 -0.02
C ALA A 113 10.11 5.87 0.33
N ASP A 114 10.10 6.73 -0.71
CA ASP A 114 10.14 8.19 -0.54
C ASP A 114 8.75 8.78 -0.21
N GLY A 115 7.69 7.98 -0.24
CA GLY A 115 6.32 8.48 -0.11
C GLY A 115 5.89 9.39 -1.25
N ILE A 116 6.41 9.19 -2.47
CA ILE A 116 6.12 10.01 -3.66
C ILE A 116 5.38 9.17 -4.69
N ALA A 117 4.14 9.53 -5.01
CA ALA A 117 3.38 8.85 -6.05
C ALA A 117 3.95 9.13 -7.44
N SER A 118 3.74 8.22 -8.40
CA SER A 118 4.21 8.41 -9.78
C SER A 118 3.13 8.09 -10.82
N CYS A 119 3.30 8.65 -12.01
CA CYS A 119 2.44 8.34 -13.15
C CYS A 119 2.56 6.84 -13.51
N PRO A 120 1.44 6.11 -13.65
CA PRO A 120 1.50 4.66 -13.97
C PRO A 120 2.05 4.37 -15.36
N LEU A 121 2.04 5.36 -16.28
CA LEU A 121 2.48 5.19 -17.66
C LEU A 121 3.93 5.62 -17.86
N CYS A 122 4.29 6.84 -17.46
CA CYS A 122 5.64 7.39 -17.70
C CYS A 122 6.54 7.42 -16.46
N ARG A 123 6.06 6.98 -15.30
CA ARG A 123 6.79 6.97 -14.01
C ARG A 123 7.29 8.34 -13.54
N HIS A 124 6.81 9.42 -14.13
CA HIS A 124 7.08 10.78 -13.63
C HIS A 124 6.58 10.91 -12.19
N LYS A 125 7.41 11.43 -11.30
CA LYS A 125 7.09 11.63 -9.88
C LYS A 125 6.12 12.81 -9.72
N TRP A 126 5.01 12.58 -9.02
CA TRP A 126 4.05 13.61 -8.67
C TRP A 126 4.43 14.17 -7.29
N GLU A 127 5.21 15.26 -7.29
CA GLU A 127 5.79 15.85 -6.09
C GLU A 127 4.77 16.67 -5.28
N GLY A 128 3.66 17.04 -5.92
CA GLY A 128 2.58 17.80 -5.28
C GLY A 128 1.76 17.00 -4.26
N ILE A 129 0.84 17.71 -3.57
CA ILE A 129 -0.13 17.11 -2.63
C ILE A 129 -1.20 16.27 -3.36
N ARG A 130 -1.29 16.40 -4.68
CA ARG A 130 -2.29 15.74 -5.55
C ARG A 130 -1.64 15.18 -6.80
N ALA A 131 -2.33 14.23 -7.45
CA ALA A 131 -1.94 13.72 -8.75
C ALA A 131 -1.79 14.87 -9.78
N GLU A 132 -0.70 14.87 -10.53
CA GLU A 132 -0.45 15.88 -11.56
C GLU A 132 -1.09 15.46 -12.88
N ILE A 133 -2.43 15.56 -12.89
CA ILE A 133 -3.30 15.18 -14.00
C ILE A 133 -4.15 16.35 -14.50
N GLY A 134 -4.45 16.37 -15.79
CA GLY A 134 -5.33 17.34 -16.46
C GLY A 134 -6.47 16.65 -17.20
N ALA A 135 -7.53 17.40 -17.54
CA ALA A 135 -8.59 16.87 -18.41
C ALA A 135 -8.03 16.64 -19.82
N MET A 136 -8.37 15.50 -20.43
CA MET A 136 -7.85 15.15 -21.77
C MET A 136 -8.23 16.19 -22.84
N SER A 137 -9.41 16.81 -22.71
CA SER A 137 -9.88 17.88 -23.58
C SER A 137 -8.97 19.13 -23.57
N ASP A 138 -8.27 19.38 -22.46
CA ASP A 138 -7.38 20.53 -22.30
C ASP A 138 -5.95 20.20 -22.70
N LEU A 139 -5.56 18.93 -22.55
CA LEU A 139 -4.22 18.44 -22.90
C LEU A 139 -4.01 18.38 -24.43
N LYS A 140 -5.04 18.00 -25.20
CA LYS A 140 -4.98 17.96 -26.66
C LYS A 140 -4.87 19.34 -27.33
N LYS A 141 -5.25 20.43 -26.65
CA LYS A 141 -5.24 21.79 -27.23
C LYS A 141 -3.84 22.45 -27.25
N LYS A 142 -2.81 21.79 -26.71
CA LYS A 142 -1.45 22.33 -26.58
C LYS A 142 -0.48 21.78 -27.66
N GLU A 143 -0.99 21.30 -28.78
CA GLU A 143 -0.22 20.92 -29.97
C GLU A 143 -0.28 21.99 -31.06
#